data_AF-A0A0Q4IWY4-F1
#
_entry.id   AF-A0A0Q4IWY4-F1
#
_cell.length_a   1.000
_cell.length_b   1.000
_cell.length_c   1.000
_cell.angle_alpha   90.00
_cell.angle_beta   90.00
_cell.angle_gamma   90.00
#
_symmetry.space_group_name_H-M   'P 1'
#
loop_
_entity.id
_entity.type
_entity.pdbx_description
1 polymer ?
#
loop_
_entity_poly.entity_id
_entity_poly.type
_entity_poly.pdbx_seq_one_letter_code
_entity_poly.pdbx_strand_id
1 'polypeptide(L)'
;MQREKPIQSDTATLPEGPPAADRHVTFLADPIMDNLLRAVVTLSMELSVTRERLKSLEQVLGDLGQPVTEKIEVIAVTAEDDASRRAERERLIESILAPIVKGLGDRG
;
A
#
# COMPACT_ATOMS: atom_id res chain seq x y z
N MET A 1 37.49 7.53 -36.63
CA MET A 1 36.59 6.36 -36.53
C MET A 1 36.66 5.85 -35.10
N GLN A 2 35.81 6.37 -34.22
CA GLN A 2 35.75 5.96 -32.81
C GLN A 2 34.88 4.70 -32.74
N ARG A 3 35.40 3.62 -32.14
CA ARG A 3 34.62 2.40 -31.89
C ARG A 3 33.82 2.61 -30.61
N GLU A 4 32.51 2.69 -30.74
CA GLU A 4 31.58 2.68 -29.62
C GLU A 4 31.74 1.36 -28.85
N LYS A 5 31.90 1.44 -27.51
CA LYS A 5 31.86 0.29 -26.62
C LYS A 5 30.39 -0.14 -26.46
N PRO A 6 30.07 -1.45 -26.53
CA PRO A 6 28.72 -1.91 -26.30
C PRO A 6 28.33 -1.69 -24.83
N ILE A 7 27.16 -1.09 -24.62
CA ILE A 7 26.52 -0.99 -23.30
C ILE A 7 26.11 -2.41 -22.92
N GLN A 8 26.76 -2.98 -21.92
CA GLN A 8 26.29 -4.22 -21.29
C GLN A 8 24.92 -3.92 -20.69
N SER A 9 23.88 -4.52 -21.25
CA SER A 9 22.57 -4.56 -20.62
C SER A 9 22.69 -5.45 -19.40
N ASP A 10 23.01 -4.85 -18.26
CA ASP A 10 22.82 -5.46 -16.95
C ASP A 10 21.30 -5.63 -16.80
N THR A 11 20.77 -6.74 -17.32
CA THR A 11 19.45 -7.23 -16.93
C THR A 11 19.59 -7.52 -15.45
N ALA A 12 19.25 -6.53 -14.61
CA ALA A 12 19.17 -6.65 -13.17
C ALA A 12 18.22 -7.81 -12.89
N THR A 13 18.81 -8.99 -12.79
CA THR A 13 18.09 -10.22 -12.53
C THR A 13 17.71 -10.10 -11.08
N LEU A 14 16.42 -9.94 -10.83
CA LEU A 14 15.90 -9.90 -9.47
C LEU A 14 16.43 -11.15 -8.75
N PRO A 15 16.99 -11.00 -7.54
CA PRO A 15 17.53 -12.15 -6.81
C PRO A 15 16.43 -13.21 -6.64
N GLU A 16 16.81 -14.48 -6.74
CA GLU A 16 15.88 -15.58 -6.49
C GLU A 16 15.25 -15.39 -5.11
N GLY A 17 13.91 -15.42 -5.09
CA GLY A 17 13.16 -15.34 -3.86
C GLY A 17 13.47 -16.54 -2.95
N PRO A 18 13.30 -16.40 -1.63
CA PRO A 18 13.59 -17.48 -0.70
C PRO A 18 12.75 -18.74 -1.01
N PRO A 19 13.28 -19.93 -0.66
CA PRO A 19 12.63 -21.20 -0.92
C PRO A 19 11.22 -21.25 -0.29
N ALA A 20 10.25 -21.85 -0.99
CA ALA A 20 8.82 -21.85 -0.64
C ALA A 20 8.46 -22.41 0.76
N ALA A 21 9.41 -23.04 1.45
CA ALA A 21 9.25 -23.56 2.81
C ALA A 21 9.56 -22.52 3.90
N ASP A 22 10.22 -21.41 3.56
CA ASP A 22 10.55 -20.35 4.50
C ASP A 22 9.35 -19.40 4.62
N ARG A 23 8.46 -19.69 5.58
CA ARG A 23 7.26 -18.86 5.83
C ARG A 23 7.61 -17.45 6.33
N HIS A 24 8.89 -17.20 6.63
CA HIS A 24 9.42 -15.88 6.95
C HIS A 24 10.36 -15.42 5.85
N VAL A 25 9.79 -15.09 4.68
CA VAL A 25 10.48 -14.28 3.69
C VAL A 25 10.74 -12.91 4.30
N THR A 26 11.93 -12.71 4.84
CA THR A 26 12.41 -11.39 5.25
C THR A 26 12.96 -10.70 4.01
N PHE A 27 12.49 -9.49 3.77
CA PHE A 27 12.99 -8.55 2.78
C PHE A 27 14.27 -7.85 3.26
N LEU A 28 14.39 -7.62 4.57
CA LEU A 28 15.50 -6.89 5.19
C LEU A 28 16.06 -7.63 6.41
N ALA A 29 17.34 -7.38 6.72
CA ALA A 29 18.04 -8.00 7.83
C ALA A 29 17.63 -7.45 9.21
N ASP A 30 17.28 -6.15 9.29
CA ASP A 30 16.74 -5.56 10.52
C ASP A 30 15.25 -5.92 10.64
N PRO A 31 14.84 -6.66 11.69
CA PRO A 31 13.44 -7.07 11.87
C PRO A 31 12.44 -5.91 11.98
N ILE A 32 12.84 -4.73 12.48
CA ILE A 32 11.96 -3.55 12.51
C ILE A 32 11.70 -3.08 11.09
N MET A 33 12.78 -2.91 10.33
CA MET A 33 12.71 -2.42 8.96
C MET A 33 11.98 -3.41 8.07
N ASP A 34 12.17 -4.71 8.29
CA ASP A 34 11.43 -5.76 7.58
C ASP A 34 9.92 -5.68 7.83
N ASN A 35 9.51 -5.54 9.09
CA ASN A 35 8.11 -5.43 9.46
C ASN A 35 7.48 -4.13 8.93
N LEU A 36 8.21 -3.02 8.95
CA LEU A 36 7.75 -1.75 8.38
C LEU A 36 7.57 -1.87 6.87
N LEU A 37 8.55 -2.45 6.16
CA LEU A 37 8.46 -2.65 4.71
C LEU A 37 7.29 -3.56 4.36
N ARG A 38 7.08 -4.65 5.10
CA ARG A 38 5.93 -5.54 4.94
C ARG A 38 4.61 -4.79 5.12
N ALA A 39 4.49 -3.96 6.16
CA ALA A 39 3.30 -3.14 6.39
C ALA A 39 3.05 -2.18 5.22
N VAL A 40 4.07 -1.48 4.74
CA VAL A 40 3.96 -0.56 3.60
C VAL A 40 3.53 -1.27 2.32
N VAL A 41 4.09 -2.45 2.03
CA VAL A 41 3.72 -3.24 0.85
C VAL A 41 2.27 -3.70 0.95
N THR A 42 1.85 -4.26 2.09
CA THR A 42 0.46 -4.66 2.32
C THR A 42 -0.51 -3.50 2.12
N LEU A 43 -0.22 -2.33 2.72
CA LEU A 43 -1.06 -1.15 2.57
C LEU A 43 -1.12 -0.64 1.13
N SER A 44 -0.01 -0.70 0.41
CA SER A 44 0.02 -0.30 -1.00
C SER A 44 -0.86 -1.21 -1.86
N MET A 45 -0.86 -2.52 -1.57
CA MET A 45 -1.73 -3.48 -2.24
C MET A 45 -3.21 -3.23 -1.93
N GLU A 46 -3.56 -3.07 -0.66
CA GLU A 46 -4.94 -2.77 -0.24
C GLU A 46 -5.44 -1.44 -0.82
N LEU A 47 -4.59 -0.42 -0.86
CA LEU A 47 -4.90 0.87 -1.48
C LEU A 47 -5.11 0.73 -2.99
N SER A 48 -4.31 -0.09 -3.68
CA SER A 48 -4.48 -0.35 -5.11
C SER A 48 -5.85 -0.96 -5.42
N VAL A 49 -6.24 -2.01 -4.68
CA VAL A 49 -7.55 -2.66 -4.82
C VAL A 49 -8.69 -1.67 -4.53
N THR A 50 -8.54 -0.85 -3.48
CA THR A 50 -9.53 0.16 -3.12
C THR A 50 -9.71 1.20 -4.23
N ARG A 51 -8.60 1.70 -4.81
CA ARG A 51 -8.64 2.65 -5.94
C ARG A 51 -9.32 2.06 -7.17
N GLU A 52 -9.02 0.79 -7.49
CA GLU A 52 -9.66 0.09 -8.61
C GLU A 52 -11.17 -0.08 -8.40
N ARG A 53 -11.57 -0.42 -7.17
CA ARG A 53 -12.99 -0.53 -6.81
C ARG A 53 -13.72 0.81 -6.89
N LEU A 54 -13.10 1.90 -6.44
CA LEU A 54 -13.65 3.25 -6.57
C LEU A 54 -13.83 3.65 -8.03
N LYS A 55 -12.82 3.41 -8.87
CA LYS A 55 -12.92 3.67 -10.31
C LYS A 55 -14.05 2.87 -10.97
N SER A 56 -14.19 1.59 -10.60
CA SER A 56 -15.29 0.74 -11.07
C SER A 56 -16.65 1.27 -10.63
N LEU A 57 -16.76 1.74 -9.39
CA LEU A 57 -17.99 2.35 -8.87
C LEU A 57 -18.36 3.64 -9.62
N GLU A 58 -17.39 4.52 -9.84
CA GLU A 58 -17.59 5.74 -10.64
C GLU A 58 -18.08 5.42 -12.06
N GLN A 59 -17.51 4.39 -12.68
CA GLN A 59 -17.93 3.94 -14.01
C GLN A 59 -19.36 3.40 -13.99
N VAL A 60 -19.72 2.53 -13.05
CA VAL A 60 -21.08 2.01 -12.90
C VAL A 60 -22.10 3.14 -12.69
N LEU A 61 -21.77 4.14 -11.87
CA LEU A 61 -22.64 5.30 -11.67
C LEU A 61 -22.77 6.14 -12.94
N GLY A 62 -21.67 6.33 -13.68
CA GLY A 62 -21.68 6.97 -15.00
C GLY A 62 -22.60 6.27 -15.99
N ASP A 63 -22.52 4.93 -16.08
CA ASP A 63 -23.35 4.11 -16.96
C ASP A 63 -24.85 4.17 -16.59
N LEU A 64 -25.16 4.43 -15.31
CA LEU A 64 -26.51 4.69 -14.81
C LEU A 64 -26.97 6.16 -14.98
N GLY A 65 -26.18 6.99 -15.65
CA GLY A 65 -26.50 8.41 -15.90
C GLY A 65 -26.22 9.34 -14.72
N GLN A 66 -25.41 8.90 -13.75
CA GLN A 66 -24.99 9.67 -12.57
C GLN A 66 -23.48 9.89 -12.57
N PRO A 67 -22.93 10.78 -13.41
CA PRO A 67 -21.50 11.08 -13.38
C PRO A 67 -21.13 11.77 -12.06
N VAL A 68 -20.29 11.11 -11.25
CA VAL A 68 -19.89 11.58 -9.92
C VAL A 68 -18.45 12.09 -9.83
N THR A 69 -17.61 11.83 -10.85
CA THR A 69 -16.17 12.15 -10.83
C THR A 69 -15.89 13.61 -10.43
N GLU A 70 -16.61 14.58 -11.02
CA GLU A 70 -16.45 16.00 -10.67
C GLU A 70 -17.09 16.39 -9.33
N LYS A 71 -18.09 15.62 -8.87
CA LYS A 71 -18.84 15.90 -7.64
C LYS A 71 -18.13 15.41 -6.39
N ILE A 72 -17.31 14.37 -6.51
CA ILE A 72 -16.56 13.79 -5.38
C ILE A 72 -15.63 14.83 -4.74
N GLU A 73 -14.96 15.64 -5.56
CA GLU A 73 -13.97 16.64 -5.09
C GLU A 73 -14.58 17.83 -4.33
N VAL A 74 -15.91 18.02 -4.43
CA VAL A 74 -16.62 19.16 -3.83
C VAL A 74 -17.59 18.74 -2.72
N ILE A 75 -17.56 17.46 -2.31
CA ILE A 75 -18.40 16.98 -1.20
C ILE A 75 -18.00 17.71 0.09
N ALA A 76 -18.96 18.44 0.66
CA ALA A 76 -18.87 18.94 2.02
C ALA A 76 -19.12 17.78 2.98
N VAL A 77 -18.11 17.40 3.74
CA VAL A 77 -18.23 16.38 4.80
C VAL A 77 -18.94 17.02 5.99
N THR A 78 -20.00 16.39 6.50
CA THR A 78 -20.67 16.87 7.72
C THR A 78 -19.78 16.64 8.94
N ALA A 79 -20.00 17.36 10.04
CA ALA A 79 -19.23 17.15 11.26
C ALA A 79 -19.37 15.72 11.83
N GLU A 80 -20.54 15.10 11.63
CA GLU A 80 -20.82 13.73 12.03
C GLU A 80 -20.06 12.71 11.17
N ASP A 81 -20.06 12.90 9.85
CA ASP A 81 -19.30 12.07 8.91
C ASP A 81 -17.79 12.16 9.16
N ASP A 82 -17.29 13.35 9.49
CA ASP A 82 -15.86 13.55 9.77
C ASP A 82 -15.42 12.82 11.04
N ALA A 83 -16.22 12.88 12.11
CA ALA A 83 -15.96 12.14 13.34
C ALA A 83 -15.95 10.62 13.12
N SER A 84 -16.91 10.11 12.34
CA SER A 84 -16.96 8.68 11.97
C SER A 84 -15.72 8.25 11.16
N ARG A 85 -15.34 9.05 10.15
CA ARG A 85 -14.14 8.83 9.34
C ARG A 85 -12.86 8.87 10.18
N ARG A 86 -12.79 9.76 11.17
CA ARG A 86 -11.65 9.83 12.09
C ARG A 86 -11.52 8.58 12.95
N ALA A 87 -12.63 8.11 13.54
CA ALA A 87 -12.64 6.90 14.35
C ALA A 87 -12.27 5.64 13.55
N GLU A 88 -12.68 5.56 12.28
CA GLU A 88 -12.24 4.49 11.38
C GLU A 88 -10.73 4.58 11.09
N ARG A 89 -10.23 5.79 10.82
CA ARG A 89 -8.80 6.03 10.57
C ARG A 89 -7.93 5.65 11.76
N GLU A 90 -8.34 6.02 12.97
CA GLU A 90 -7.61 5.67 14.20
C GLU A 90 -7.56 4.16 14.42
N ARG A 91 -8.67 3.44 14.20
CA ARG A 91 -8.70 1.97 14.25
C ARG A 91 -7.79 1.31 13.23
N LEU A 92 -7.75 1.85 12.01
CA LEU A 92 -6.84 1.36 10.96
C LEU A 92 -5.37 1.61 11.33
N ILE A 93 -5.04 2.79 11.82
CA ILE A 93 -3.67 3.10 12.27
C ILE A 93 -3.24 2.15 13.39
N GLU A 94 -4.11 1.90 14.36
CA GLU A 94 -3.83 0.99 15.47
C GLU A 94 -3.57 -0.44 14.99
N SER A 95 -4.41 -0.97 14.08
CA SER A 95 -4.25 -2.33 13.56
C SER A 95 -2.95 -2.52 12.77
N ILE A 96 -2.52 -1.48 12.04
CA ILE A 96 -1.27 -1.47 11.26
C ILE A 96 -0.05 -1.33 12.17
N LEU A 97 -0.10 -0.43 13.16
CA LEU A 97 1.06 -0.10 13.98
C LEU A 97 1.27 -1.06 15.15
N ALA A 98 0.22 -1.73 15.65
CA ALA A 98 0.33 -2.62 16.80
C ALA A 98 1.43 -3.70 16.67
N PRO A 99 1.62 -4.38 15.52
CA PRO A 99 2.72 -5.34 15.35
C PRO A 99 4.11 -4.69 15.43
N ILE A 100 4.26 -3.47 14.91
CA ILE A 100 5.50 -2.70 14.96
C ILE A 100 5.81 -2.32 16.42
N VAL A 101 4.83 -1.75 17.12
CA VAL A 101 4.97 -1.34 18.53
C VAL A 101 5.31 -2.54 19.43
N LYS A 102 4.63 -3.68 19.25
CA LYS A 102 4.94 -4.91 19.99
C LYS A 102 6.38 -5.35 19.78
N GLY A 103 6.87 -5.35 18.53
CA GLY A 103 8.26 -5.68 18.22
C GLY A 103 9.29 -4.70 18.78
N LEU A 104 8.90 -3.46 19.13
CA LEU A 104 9.74 -2.55 19.91
C LEU A 104 9.73 -2.87 21.42
N GLY A 105 8.57 -3.24 21.98
CA GLY A 105 8.42 -3.51 23.42
C GLY A 105 9.08 -4.80 23.91
N ASP A 106 9.14 -5.85 23.08
CA ASP A 106 9.74 -7.15 23.44
C ASP A 106 11.29 -7.11 23.57
N ARG A 107 11.92 -5.93 23.41
CA ARG A 107 13.37 -5.70 23.53
C ARG A 107 13.79 -4.88 24.75
N GLY A 108 12.84 -4.48 25.60
CA GLY A 108 13.07 -3.78 26.87
C GLY A 108 13.27 -4.71 28.04
#